data_AF-A0A5B9FPH1-F1
#
_entry.id   AF-A0A5B9FPH1-F1
#
_cell.length_a   1.000
_cell.length_b   1.000
_cell.length_c   1.000
_cell.angle_alpha   90.00
_cell.angle_beta   90.00
_cell.angle_gamma   90.00
#
_symmetry.space_group_name_H-M   'P 1'
#
loop_
_entity.id
_entity.type
_entity.pdbx_description
1 polymer ?
#
loop_
_entity_poly.entity_id
_entity_poly.type
_entity_poly.pdbx_seq_one_letter_code
_entity_poly.pdbx_strand_id
1 'polypeptide(L)'
;MNTPLEIVAGALLLMIFLIYIINKIPMYREERLELLTKYRKTQNTFLKVQDMLSDYILSHDAIDQPIMPGVSCGEYLHEMKKEFSKNLSKNLLLKIRRCNNRRVINRINSMLNEQSNKLIKTRELINQLQKKSSDNSELCAG
;
A
#
# COMPACT_ATOMS: atom_id res chain seq x y z
N MET A 1 55.87 14.29 13.83
CA MET A 1 55.34 14.47 12.47
C MET A 1 54.52 13.25 12.15
N ASN A 2 53.20 13.36 12.12
CA ASN A 2 52.34 12.22 11.78
C ASN A 2 52.53 11.94 10.29
N THR A 3 52.77 10.68 9.94
CA THR A 3 52.97 10.32 8.54
C THR A 3 51.63 10.46 7.80
N PRO A 4 51.63 10.85 6.50
CA PRO A 4 50.39 11.01 5.74
C PRO A 4 49.55 9.72 5.72
N LEU A 5 50.18 8.57 5.91
CA LEU A 5 49.53 7.25 6.00
C LEU A 5 48.64 7.12 7.25
N GLU A 6 49.07 7.62 8.40
CA GLU A 6 48.30 7.55 9.67
C GLU A 6 47.04 8.41 9.61
N ILE A 7 47.11 9.57 8.95
CA ILE A 7 45.96 10.47 8.77
C ILE A 7 44.91 9.81 7.84
N VAL A 8 45.36 9.18 6.75
CA VAL A 8 44.47 8.48 5.82
C VAL A 8 43.84 7.26 6.48
N ALA A 9 44.62 6.46 7.22
CA ALA A 9 44.11 5.30 7.94
C ALA A 9 43.09 5.69 9.03
N GLY A 10 43.38 6.77 9.77
CA GLY A 10 42.46 7.33 10.75
C GLY A 10 41.15 7.80 10.13
N ALA A 11 41.22 8.52 9.01
CA ALA A 11 40.03 8.98 8.29
C ALA A 11 39.17 7.81 7.76
N LEU A 12 39.80 6.74 7.28
CA LEU A 12 39.11 5.57 6.74
C LEU A 12 38.37 4.79 7.83
N LEU A 13 39.01 4.60 8.99
CA LEU A 13 38.38 3.98 10.16
C LEU A 13 37.21 4.80 10.70
N LEU A 14 37.35 6.13 10.72
CA LEU A 14 36.29 7.04 11.17
C LEU A 14 35.08 6.98 10.21
N MET A 15 35.32 6.89 8.89
CA MET A 15 34.26 6.72 7.88
C MET A 15 33.50 5.39 8.07
N ILE A 16 34.22 4.29 8.29
CA ILE A 16 33.61 2.98 8.57
C ILE A 16 32.80 3.00 9.87
N PHE A 17 33.32 3.64 10.92
CA PHE A 17 32.65 3.76 12.22
C PHE A 17 31.38 4.61 12.13
N LEU A 18 31.40 5.72 11.39
CA LEU A 18 30.22 6.54 11.13
C LEU A 18 29.16 5.77 10.36
N ILE A 19 29.55 5.02 9.31
CA ILE A 19 28.63 4.14 8.58
C ILE A 19 28.00 3.09 9.51
N TYR A 20 28.81 2.49 10.40
CA TYR A 20 28.32 1.51 11.36
C TYR A 20 27.32 2.11 12.36
N ILE A 21 27.62 3.28 12.94
CA ILE A 21 26.70 3.97 13.86
C ILE A 21 25.41 4.34 13.14
N ILE A 22 25.48 4.98 11.97
CA ILE A 22 24.30 5.41 11.21
C ILE A 22 23.40 4.20 10.89
N ASN A 23 23.98 3.04 10.57
CA ASN A 23 23.24 1.81 10.34
C ASN A 23 22.61 1.19 11.61
N LYS A 24 23.10 1.53 12.81
CA LYS A 24 22.64 0.96 14.09
C LYS A 24 21.62 1.87 14.82
N ILE A 25 21.38 3.10 14.35
CA ILE A 25 20.49 4.05 15.02
C ILE A 25 19.03 3.50 15.10
N PRO A 26 18.40 3.50 16.30
CA PRO A 26 17.07 2.95 16.54
C PRO A 26 15.92 3.74 15.90
N MET A 27 16.14 5.00 15.51
CA MET A 27 15.14 5.89 14.90
C MET A 27 14.49 5.29 13.64
N TYR A 28 15.23 4.48 12.88
CA TYR A 28 14.69 3.77 11.72
C TYR A 28 13.76 2.61 12.08
N ARG A 29 13.80 2.11 13.33
CA ARG A 29 12.91 1.02 13.77
C ARG A 29 11.48 1.51 13.94
N GLU A 30 11.28 2.70 14.49
CA GLU A 30 9.97 3.30 14.71
C GLU A 30 9.29 3.65 13.38
N GLU A 31 9.96 4.42 12.51
CA GLU A 31 9.46 4.74 11.17
C GLU A 31 9.12 3.47 10.37
N ARG A 32 9.94 2.42 10.49
CA ARG A 32 9.70 1.13 9.84
C ARG A 32 8.50 0.39 10.44
N LEU A 33 8.30 0.46 11.75
CA LEU A 33 7.17 -0.17 12.43
C LEU A 33 5.85 0.53 12.10
N GLU A 34 5.87 1.85 12.02
CA GLU A 34 4.75 2.64 11.49
C GLU A 34 4.45 2.28 10.04
N LEU A 35 5.47 2.20 9.18
CA LEU A 35 5.32 1.82 7.78
C LEU A 35 4.76 0.40 7.64
N LEU A 36 5.17 -0.53 8.50
CA LEU A 36 4.66 -1.90 8.52
C LEU A 36 3.19 -1.94 8.96
N THR A 37 2.83 -1.15 9.97
CA THR A 37 1.44 -1.01 10.42
C THR A 37 0.56 -0.44 9.32
N LYS A 38 1.05 0.59 8.63
CA LYS A 38 0.37 1.20 7.49
C LYS A 38 0.21 0.23 6.34
N TYR A 39 1.26 -0.49 5.98
CA TYR A 39 1.21 -1.55 4.97
C TYR A 39 0.13 -2.58 5.30
N ARG A 40 0.09 -3.10 6.53
CA ARG A 40 -0.93 -4.07 6.97
C ARG A 40 -2.33 -3.48 6.90
N LYS A 41 -2.50 -2.23 7.32
CA LYS A 41 -3.78 -1.53 7.25
C LYS A 41 -4.25 -1.38 5.80
N THR A 42 -3.38 -0.92 4.90
CA THR A 42 -3.67 -0.80 3.47
C THR A 42 -4.02 -2.17 2.86
N GLN A 43 -3.26 -3.21 3.20
CA GLN A 43 -3.51 -4.57 2.74
C GLN A 43 -4.90 -5.07 3.17
N ASN A 44 -5.25 -4.89 4.44
CA ASN A 44 -6.56 -5.28 4.96
C ASN A 44 -7.70 -4.46 4.32
N THR A 45 -7.50 -3.16 4.12
CA THR A 45 -8.49 -2.32 3.43
C THR A 45 -8.68 -2.79 1.99
N PHE A 46 -7.60 -3.13 1.29
CA PHE A 46 -7.68 -3.63 -0.09
C PHE A 46 -8.54 -4.90 -0.16
N LEU A 47 -8.28 -5.86 0.71
CA LEU A 47 -9.06 -7.11 0.78
C LEU A 47 -10.53 -6.82 1.08
N LYS A 48 -10.83 -5.98 2.07
CA LYS A 48 -12.21 -5.60 2.39
C LYS A 48 -12.94 -4.95 1.21
N VAL A 49 -12.25 -4.13 0.42
CA VAL A 49 -12.85 -3.49 -0.75
C VAL A 49 -13.09 -4.50 -1.87
N GLN A 50 -12.17 -5.46 -2.09
CA GLN A 50 -12.41 -6.56 -3.00
C GLN A 50 -13.60 -7.41 -2.56
N ASP A 51 -13.71 -7.71 -1.26
CA ASP A 51 -14.82 -8.49 -0.71
C ASP A 51 -16.15 -7.75 -0.88
N MET A 52 -16.22 -6.45 -0.55
CA MET A 52 -17.42 -5.63 -0.76
C MET A 52 -17.87 -5.60 -2.23
N LEU A 53 -16.93 -5.48 -3.17
CA LEU A 53 -17.25 -5.51 -4.60
C LEU A 53 -17.69 -6.91 -5.05
N SER A 54 -17.03 -7.95 -4.55
CA SER A 54 -17.41 -9.34 -4.83
C SER A 54 -18.82 -9.64 -4.30
N ASP A 55 -19.14 -9.21 -3.09
CA ASP A 55 -20.46 -9.37 -2.48
C ASP A 55 -21.53 -8.61 -3.27
N TYR A 56 -21.23 -7.41 -3.74
CA TYR A 56 -22.13 -6.64 -4.61
C TYR A 56 -22.41 -7.38 -5.93
N ILE A 57 -21.37 -7.90 -6.59
CA ILE A 57 -21.49 -8.68 -7.82
C ILE A 57 -22.36 -9.92 -7.59
N LEU A 58 -22.13 -10.66 -6.50
CA LEU A 58 -22.87 -11.89 -6.19
C LEU A 58 -24.33 -11.61 -5.83
N SER A 59 -24.61 -10.53 -5.10
CA SER A 59 -25.97 -10.20 -4.64
C SER A 59 -26.88 -9.61 -5.72
N HIS A 60 -26.30 -9.00 -6.76
CA HIS A 60 -27.04 -8.27 -7.80
C HIS A 60 -26.81 -8.82 -9.22
N ASP A 61 -26.11 -9.95 -9.35
CA ASP A 61 -25.64 -10.50 -10.62
C ASP A 61 -24.95 -9.42 -11.51
N ALA A 62 -24.15 -8.59 -10.86
CA ALA A 62 -23.67 -7.32 -11.41
C ALA A 62 -22.32 -7.45 -12.13
N ILE A 63 -21.94 -8.66 -12.58
CA ILE A 63 -20.60 -8.92 -13.12
C ILE A 63 -20.29 -8.06 -14.34
N ASP A 64 -21.25 -7.93 -15.25
CA ASP A 64 -21.14 -7.13 -16.48
C ASP A 64 -21.68 -5.70 -16.30
N GLN A 65 -22.18 -5.35 -15.10
CA GLN A 65 -22.68 -4.01 -14.85
C GLN A 65 -21.51 -3.00 -14.84
N PRO A 66 -21.68 -1.84 -15.50
CA PRO A 66 -20.63 -0.83 -15.56
C PRO A 66 -20.47 -0.15 -14.19
N ILE A 67 -19.28 -0.25 -13.60
CA ILE A 67 -18.88 0.51 -12.41
C ILE A 67 -18.32 1.90 -12.79
N MET A 68 -17.70 1.97 -13.97
CA MET A 68 -17.18 3.18 -14.59
C MET A 68 -17.47 3.14 -16.09
N PRO A 69 -17.41 4.28 -16.80
CA PRO A 69 -17.58 4.31 -18.25
C PRO A 69 -16.60 3.34 -18.93
N GLY A 70 -17.13 2.29 -19.55
CA GLY A 70 -16.34 1.28 -20.26
C GLY A 70 -15.62 0.24 -19.38
N VAL A 71 -15.92 0.15 -18.08
CA VAL A 71 -15.35 -0.88 -17.19
C VAL A 71 -16.45 -1.55 -16.39
N SER A 72 -16.55 -2.87 -16.51
CA SER A 72 -17.49 -3.69 -15.74
C SER A 72 -17.01 -3.94 -14.31
N CYS A 73 -17.93 -4.26 -13.39
CA CYS A 73 -17.58 -4.64 -12.02
C CYS A 73 -16.61 -5.85 -12.00
N GLY A 74 -16.82 -6.83 -12.88
CA GLY A 74 -15.96 -8.00 -13.02
C GLY A 74 -14.53 -7.65 -13.45
N GLU A 75 -14.38 -6.82 -14.49
CA GLU A 75 -13.07 -6.35 -14.95
C GLU A 75 -12.37 -5.53 -13.89
N TYR A 76 -13.10 -4.64 -13.21
CA TYR A 76 -12.55 -3.81 -12.15
C TYR A 76 -12.08 -4.66 -10.96
N LEU A 77 -12.84 -5.68 -10.56
CA LEU A 77 -12.42 -6.63 -9.52
C LEU A 77 -11.17 -7.41 -9.94
N HIS A 78 -11.07 -7.81 -11.21
CA HIS A 78 -9.89 -8.48 -11.74
C HIS A 78 -8.65 -7.56 -11.69
N GLU A 79 -8.80 -6.31 -12.11
CA GLU A 79 -7.74 -5.31 -12.06
C GLU A 79 -7.28 -5.04 -10.62
N MET A 80 -8.21 -4.88 -9.69
CA MET A 80 -7.92 -4.75 -8.26
C MET A 80 -7.10 -5.94 -7.73
N LYS A 81 -7.47 -7.18 -8.07
CA LYS A 81 -6.71 -8.38 -7.66
C LYS A 81 -5.29 -8.38 -8.24
N LYS A 82 -5.15 -7.98 -9.50
CA LYS A 82 -3.85 -7.86 -10.18
C LYS A 82 -2.98 -6.79 -9.51
N GLU A 83 -3.52 -5.61 -9.23
CA GLU A 83 -2.80 -4.54 -8.53
C GLU A 83 -2.36 -4.94 -7.12
N PHE A 84 -3.22 -5.64 -6.38
CA PHE A 84 -2.87 -6.18 -5.06
C PHE A 84 -1.67 -7.11 -5.14
N SER A 85 -1.68 -8.05 -6.10
CA SER A 85 -0.58 -9.00 -6.28
C SER A 85 0.73 -8.31 -6.68
N LYS A 86 0.67 -7.22 -7.44
CA LYS A 86 1.85 -6.48 -7.90
C LYS A 86 2.41 -5.59 -6.79
N ASN A 87 1.54 -4.85 -6.12
CA ASN A 87 1.95 -3.72 -5.28
C ASN A 87 1.90 -4.00 -3.77
N LEU A 88 1.13 -4.99 -3.31
CA LEU A 88 1.00 -5.39 -1.90
C LEU A 88 1.45 -6.85 -1.69
N SER A 89 2.41 -7.31 -2.49
CA SER A 89 2.98 -8.64 -2.37
C SER A 89 3.85 -8.81 -1.12
N LYS A 90 4.05 -10.08 -0.73
CA LYS A 90 5.04 -10.49 0.30
C LYS A 90 6.44 -9.91 0.05
N ASN A 91 6.78 -9.61 -1.19
CA ASN A 91 8.05 -8.96 -1.56
C ASN A 91 8.16 -7.55 -1.01
N LEU A 92 7.07 -6.75 -1.02
CA LEU A 92 7.07 -5.41 -0.43
C LEU A 92 7.22 -5.48 1.09
N LEU A 93 6.56 -6.44 1.75
CA LEU A 93 6.72 -6.68 3.18
C LEU A 93 8.18 -7.01 3.56
N LEU A 94 8.83 -7.89 2.79
CA LEU A 94 10.25 -8.21 2.99
C LEU A 94 11.15 -6.99 2.76
N LYS A 95 10.83 -6.17 1.75
CA LYS A 95 11.54 -4.93 1.47
C LYS A 95 11.40 -3.94 2.62
N ILE A 96 10.21 -3.75 3.19
CA ILE A 96 10.00 -2.89 4.37
C ILE A 96 10.80 -3.41 5.56
N ARG A 97 10.79 -4.73 5.82
CA ARG A 97 11.51 -5.34 6.96
C ARG A 97 13.04 -5.22 6.86
N ARG A 98 13.60 -5.36 5.66
CA ARG A 98 15.06 -5.36 5.43
C ARG A 98 15.64 -3.99 5.12
N CYS A 99 14.80 -3.01 4.80
CA CYS A 99 15.27 -1.70 4.37
C CYS A 99 15.70 -0.83 5.55
N ASN A 100 16.97 -0.39 5.52
CA ASN A 100 17.53 0.62 6.43
C ASN A 100 17.77 1.97 5.72
N ASN A 101 17.27 2.15 4.50
CA ASN A 101 17.47 3.37 3.71
C ASN A 101 16.23 4.28 3.76
N ARG A 102 16.40 5.49 4.31
CA ARG A 102 15.33 6.50 4.47
C ARG A 102 14.66 6.89 3.15
N ARG A 103 15.40 7.02 2.05
CA ARG A 103 14.83 7.38 0.73
C ARG A 103 13.86 6.31 0.24
N VAL A 104 14.19 5.04 0.48
CA VAL A 104 13.36 3.90 0.10
C VAL A 104 12.13 3.81 1.00
N ILE A 105 12.27 4.04 2.31
CA ILE A 105 11.16 4.12 3.27
C ILE A 105 10.16 5.22 2.84
N ASN A 106 10.65 6.42 2.53
CA ASN A 106 9.80 7.53 2.08
C ASN A 106 9.07 7.22 0.78
N ARG A 107 9.76 6.60 -0.19
CA ARG A 107 9.13 6.18 -1.46
C ARG A 107 8.02 5.16 -1.23
N ILE A 108 8.26 4.16 -0.36
CA ILE A 108 7.23 3.17 -0.02
C ILE A 108 6.05 3.84 0.71
N ASN A 109 6.33 4.79 1.61
CA ASN A 109 5.29 5.51 2.34
C ASN A 109 4.39 6.33 1.40
N SER A 110 4.99 7.04 0.44
CA SER A 110 4.26 7.78 -0.61
C SER A 110 3.39 6.86 -1.46
N MET A 111 3.93 5.72 -1.91
CA MET A 111 3.17 4.74 -2.67
C MET A 111 2.00 4.14 -1.87
N LEU A 112 2.20 3.84 -0.58
CA LEU A 112 1.13 3.35 0.30
C LEU A 112 0.05 4.40 0.54
N ASN A 113 0.41 5.69 0.63
CA ASN A 113 -0.55 6.79 0.69
C ASN A 113 -1.40 6.86 -0.58
N GLU A 114 -0.78 6.78 -1.75
CA GLU A 114 -1.49 6.82 -3.02
C GLU A 114 -2.49 5.66 -3.14
N GLN A 115 -2.07 4.45 -2.79
CA GLN A 115 -2.95 3.28 -2.78
C GLN A 115 -4.08 3.40 -1.78
N SER A 116 -3.80 3.90 -0.57
CA SER A 116 -4.84 4.12 0.44
C SER A 116 -5.89 5.10 -0.07
N ASN A 117 -5.48 6.17 -0.74
CA ASN A 117 -6.41 7.16 -1.29
C ASN A 117 -7.24 6.59 -2.45
N LYS A 118 -6.63 5.79 -3.33
CA LYS A 118 -7.36 5.07 -4.38
C LYS A 118 -8.42 4.14 -3.77
N LEU A 119 -8.06 3.35 -2.76
CA LEU A 119 -8.98 2.45 -2.08
C LEU A 119 -10.15 3.16 -1.38
N ILE A 120 -9.91 4.34 -0.79
CA ILE A 120 -10.98 5.14 -0.19
C ILE A 120 -11.99 5.55 -1.26
N LYS A 121 -11.51 6.08 -2.40
CA LYS A 121 -12.38 6.45 -3.52
C LYS A 121 -13.15 5.25 -4.08
N THR A 122 -12.49 4.11 -4.24
CA THR A 122 -13.14 2.88 -4.69
C THR A 122 -14.24 2.45 -3.73
N ARG A 123 -13.98 2.51 -2.42
CA ARG A 123 -14.98 2.19 -1.40
C ARG A 123 -16.19 3.12 -1.46
N GLU A 124 -15.95 4.42 -1.63
CA GLU A 124 -17.03 5.41 -1.79
C GLU A 124 -17.89 5.12 -3.02
N LEU A 125 -17.27 4.76 -4.15
CA LEU A 125 -17.99 4.36 -5.37
C LEU A 125 -18.85 3.11 -5.15
N ILE A 126 -18.31 2.08 -4.50
CA ILE A 126 -19.07 0.85 -4.19
C ILE A 126 -20.25 1.16 -3.27
N ASN A 127 -20.06 2.00 -2.25
CA ASN A 127 -21.14 2.42 -1.36
C ASN A 127 -22.24 3.19 -2.11
N GLN A 128 -21.88 4.04 -3.07
CA GLN A 128 -22.84 4.75 -3.91
C GLN A 128 -23.63 3.79 -4.81
N LEU A 129 -22.99 2.77 -5.37
CA LEU A 129 -23.66 1.73 -6.15
C LEU A 129 -24.64 0.91 -5.31
N GLN A 130 -24.24 0.53 -4.09
CA GLN A 130 -25.13 -0.17 -3.15
C GLN A 130 -26.35 0.68 -2.77
N LYS A 131 -26.15 1.98 -2.47
CA LYS A 131 -27.26 2.88 -2.14
C LYS A 131 -28.22 3.05 -3.33
N LYS A 132 -27.68 3.28 -4.54
CA LYS A 132 -28.50 3.42 -5.76
C LYS A 132 -29.29 2.15 -6.06
N SER A 133 -28.72 0.98 -5.79
CA SER A 133 -29.42 -0.30 -5.90
C SER A 133 -30.60 -0.38 -4.91
N SER A 134 -30.35 -0.03 -3.65
CA SER A 134 -31.36 -0.04 -2.57
C SER A 134 -32.52 0.93 -2.84
N ASP A 135 -32.23 2.15 -3.28
CA ASP A 135 -33.24 3.17 -3.57
C ASP A 135 -34.15 2.76 -4.74
N ASN A 136 -33.60 2.01 -5.72
CA ASN A 136 -34.37 1.49 -6.86
C ASN A 136 -35.29 0.32 -6.48
N SER A 137 -34.93 -0.49 -5.47
CA SER A 137 -35.77 -1.58 -4.97
C SER A 137 -37.00 -1.11 -4.18
N GLU A 138 -36.95 0.07 -3.54
CA GLU A 138 -38.11 0.63 -2.83
C GLU A 138 -39.17 1.22 -3.77
N LEU A 139 -38.76 1.67 -4.97
CA LEU A 139 -39.65 2.25 -5.97
C LEU A 139 -40.48 1.22 -6.76
N CYS A 140 -40.15 -0.06 -6.69
CA CYS A 140 -40.93 -1.14 -7.32
C CYS A 140 -41.87 -1.88 -6.36
N ALA A 141 -41.90 -1.49 -5.08
CA ALA A 141 -42.72 -2.10 -4.04
C ALA A 141 -43.87 -1.20 -3.53
N GLY A 142 -44.08 -0.04 -4.17
CA GLY A 142 -45.14 0.94 -3.85
C GLY A 142 -46.30 0.92 -4.84
#